data_AF-A0A936A7X7-F1
#
_entry.id   AF-A0A936A7X7-F1
#
_cell.length_a   1.000
_cell.length_b   1.000
_cell.length_c   1.000
_cell.angle_alpha   90.00
_cell.angle_beta   90.00
_cell.angle_gamma   90.00
#
_symmetry.space_group_name_H-M   'P 1'
#
loop_
_entity.id
_entity.type
_entity.pdbx_description
1 polymer ?
#
loop_
_entity_poly.entity_id
_entity_poly.type
_entity_poly.pdbx_seq_one_letter_code
_entity_poly.pdbx_strand_id
1 'polypeptide(L)'
;MNRFSLLVSSMFAASLCLLAATDVSAHRSDPGSVQGPQHIQKLRSGAHARKLMLAKRAMDLPPAARDALALERLYRRQGKVDSAVSMYQGLLDRSADPALRQIAHRRLARIAWRQGDAVSAEKHLRASLDEQLSRQ
;
A
#
# COMPACT_ATOMS: atom_id res chain seq x y z
N MET A 1 -46.56 3.48 -28.67
CA MET A 1 -45.95 2.69 -27.58
C MET A 1 -45.87 3.55 -26.34
N ASN A 2 -46.34 2.97 -25.24
CA ASN A 2 -46.88 3.66 -24.07
C ASN A 2 -45.84 4.34 -23.18
N ARG A 3 -46.29 5.48 -22.65
CA ARG A 3 -45.68 6.31 -21.61
C ARG A 3 -45.77 5.58 -20.26
N PHE A 4 -44.65 5.19 -19.66
CA PHE A 4 -44.62 4.80 -18.24
C PHE A 4 -44.40 6.04 -17.36
N SER A 5 -45.53 6.62 -16.96
CA SER A 5 -45.79 7.11 -15.60
C SER A 5 -45.30 6.09 -14.55
N LEU A 6 -44.98 6.37 -13.28
CA LEU A 6 -45.03 7.52 -12.37
C LEU A 6 -44.44 6.99 -11.03
N LEU A 7 -44.15 7.88 -10.09
CA LEU A 7 -44.15 7.64 -8.63
C LEU A 7 -42.99 6.83 -8.00
N VAL A 8 -42.02 7.54 -7.46
CA VAL A 8 -41.55 7.25 -6.08
C VAL A 8 -41.65 8.54 -5.26
N SER A 9 -42.87 8.75 -4.80
CA SER A 9 -43.31 9.21 -3.49
C SER A 9 -42.30 9.93 -2.60
N SER A 10 -42.47 11.27 -2.58
CA SER A 10 -42.56 12.12 -1.39
C SER A 10 -42.67 11.38 -0.05
N MET A 11 -41.61 11.46 0.76
CA MET A 11 -41.68 11.25 2.21
C MET A 11 -41.07 12.45 2.93
N PHE A 12 -41.83 13.53 3.05
CA PHE A 12 -41.62 14.55 4.07
C PHE A 12 -42.79 14.49 5.04
N ALA A 13 -42.68 13.58 6.01
CA ALA A 13 -43.56 13.52 7.16
C ALA A 13 -42.96 14.39 8.27
N ALA A 14 -43.82 15.25 8.80
CA ALA A 14 -43.57 16.20 9.87
C ALA A 14 -42.93 15.56 11.11
N SER A 15 -42.06 16.31 11.78
CA SER A 15 -41.86 16.14 13.21
C SER A 15 -41.85 17.50 13.87
N LEU A 16 -42.88 17.69 14.70
CA LEU A 16 -43.32 18.89 15.37
C LEU A 16 -42.63 18.98 16.74
N CYS A 17 -42.26 20.21 17.11
CA CYS A 17 -42.01 20.76 18.45
C CYS A 17 -41.58 19.83 19.59
N LEU A 18 -40.39 20.09 20.13
CA LEU A 18 -40.14 19.94 21.56
C LEU A 18 -39.60 21.27 22.12
N LEU A 19 -40.45 21.95 22.89
CA LEU A 19 -40.09 23.08 23.73
C LEU A 19 -39.88 22.54 25.15
N ALA A 20 -38.68 22.66 25.69
CA ALA A 20 -38.42 22.61 27.12
C ALA A 20 -37.16 23.44 27.42
N ALA A 21 -37.38 24.63 28.00
CA ALA A 21 -36.45 25.24 28.96
C ALA A 21 -36.29 24.26 30.15
N THR A 22 -35.26 24.21 30.98
CA THR A 22 -34.23 25.09 31.55
C THR A 22 -33.01 24.15 31.82
N ASP A 23 -31.77 24.55 32.04
CA ASP A 23 -31.28 25.37 33.14
C ASP A 23 -29.80 25.69 32.91
N VAL A 24 -29.42 26.87 33.42
CA VAL A 24 -28.04 27.30 33.60
C VAL A 24 -27.33 26.33 34.54
N SER A 25 -26.21 25.75 34.11
CA SER A 25 -25.09 25.54 35.03
C SER A 25 -23.76 25.47 34.29
N ALA A 26 -22.85 26.30 34.78
CA ALA A 26 -21.50 26.52 34.34
C ALA A 26 -20.73 25.24 33.95
N HIS A 27 -20.30 25.18 32.70
CA HIS A 27 -19.02 24.55 32.40
C HIS A 27 -18.21 25.47 31.48
N ARG A 28 -17.18 26.05 32.10
CA ARG A 28 -16.07 26.78 31.49
C ARG A 28 -15.67 26.08 30.18
N SER A 29 -16.03 26.70 29.06
CA SER A 29 -15.66 26.24 27.73
C SER A 29 -14.31 26.84 27.40
N ASP A 30 -13.22 26.09 27.62
CA ASP A 30 -11.97 26.40 26.95
C ASP A 30 -12.18 26.11 25.45
N PRO A 31 -12.00 27.11 24.57
CA PRO A 31 -12.15 26.90 23.14
C PRO A 31 -11.07 25.93 22.70
N GLY A 32 -11.54 24.83 22.11
CA GLY A 32 -10.70 23.80 21.54
C GLY A 32 -9.52 24.39 20.77
N SER A 33 -8.31 24.04 21.21
CA SER A 33 -7.17 24.00 20.32
C SER A 33 -7.50 22.95 19.26
N VAL A 34 -8.18 23.39 18.20
CA VAL A 34 -8.18 22.71 16.92
C VAL A 34 -6.71 22.46 16.63
N GLN A 35 -6.29 21.20 16.76
CA GLN A 35 -5.03 20.71 16.24
C GLN A 35 -5.09 20.89 14.72
N GLY A 36 -4.86 22.13 14.29
CA GLY A 36 -4.83 22.57 12.91
C GLY A 36 -3.64 21.94 12.18
N PRO A 37 -3.41 22.34 10.92
CA PRO A 37 -2.72 21.60 9.85
C PRO A 37 -1.32 21.02 10.15
N GLN A 38 -0.72 21.31 11.31
CA GLN A 38 0.58 20.84 11.76
C GLN A 38 0.67 19.30 11.87
N HIS A 39 -0.38 18.60 12.34
CA HIS A 39 -0.36 17.14 12.43
C HIS A 39 -0.42 16.48 11.04
N ILE A 40 -1.26 17.03 10.14
CA ILE A 40 -1.32 16.61 8.72
C ILE A 40 -0.02 16.94 7.99
N GLN A 41 0.60 18.09 8.29
CA GLN A 41 1.85 18.53 7.69
C GLN A 41 3.05 17.66 8.13
N LYS A 42 3.09 17.24 9.40
CA LYS A 42 4.11 16.30 9.91
C LYS A 42 3.98 14.89 9.32
N LEU A 43 2.75 14.40 9.13
CA LEU A 43 2.50 13.14 8.42
C LEU A 43 2.88 13.25 6.93
N ARG A 44 2.58 14.38 6.28
CA ARG A 44 2.98 14.64 4.88
C ARG A 44 4.49 14.78 4.73
N SER A 45 5.19 15.44 5.66
CA SER A 45 6.65 15.56 5.63
C SER A 45 7.32 14.20 5.89
N GLY A 46 6.79 13.38 6.79
CA GLY A 46 7.24 12.01 7.01
C GLY A 46 7.02 11.09 5.80
N ALA A 47 5.86 11.18 5.15
CA ALA A 47 5.58 10.42 3.92
C ALA A 47 6.46 10.87 2.75
N HIS A 48 6.73 12.17 2.63
CA HIS A 48 7.62 12.73 1.62
C HIS A 48 9.07 12.30 1.86
N ALA A 49 9.56 12.40 3.09
CA ALA A 49 10.90 11.95 3.48
C ALA A 49 11.08 10.44 3.22
N ARG A 50 10.07 9.62 3.53
CA ARG A 50 10.06 8.19 3.20
C ARG A 50 10.12 7.95 1.69
N LYS A 51 9.34 8.69 0.90
CA LYS A 51 9.36 8.57 -0.56
C LYS A 51 10.72 8.94 -1.14
N LEU A 52 11.35 10.00 -0.64
CA LEU A 52 12.71 10.40 -1.02
C LEU A 52 13.76 9.35 -0.62
N MET A 53 13.68 8.82 0.59
CA MET A 53 14.58 7.75 1.05
C MET A 53 14.44 6.48 0.19
N LEU A 54 13.21 6.10 -0.16
CA LEU A 54 12.93 4.98 -1.05
C LEU A 54 13.42 5.24 -2.47
N ALA A 55 13.31 6.48 -2.96
CA ALA A 55 13.84 6.88 -4.27
C ALA A 55 15.37 6.84 -4.29
N LYS A 56 16.05 7.35 -3.25
CA LYS A 56 17.50 7.27 -3.10
C LYS A 56 17.96 5.81 -3.08
N ARG A 57 17.33 4.99 -2.22
CA ARG A 57 17.60 3.53 -2.18
C ARG A 57 17.35 2.84 -3.52
N ALA A 58 16.42 3.34 -4.34
CA ALA A 58 16.19 2.82 -5.67
C ALA A 58 17.28 3.24 -6.65
N MET A 59 17.89 4.42 -6.50
CA MET A 59 19.05 4.86 -7.29
C MET A 59 20.31 4.04 -6.97
N ASP A 60 20.47 3.62 -5.72
CA ASP A 60 21.58 2.76 -5.28
C ASP A 60 21.43 1.28 -5.74
N LEU A 61 20.34 0.94 -6.43
CA LEU A 61 20.14 -0.42 -6.96
C LEU A 61 20.92 -0.63 -8.27
N PRO A 62 21.41 -1.87 -8.50
CA PRO A 62 21.91 -2.27 -9.81
C PRO A 62 20.90 -1.90 -10.92
N PRO A 63 21.35 -1.44 -12.10
CA PRO A 63 20.45 -1.08 -13.20
C PRO A 63 19.43 -2.19 -13.52
N ALA A 64 19.89 -3.44 -13.59
CA ALA A 64 19.02 -4.60 -13.81
C ALA A 64 17.95 -4.79 -12.73
N ALA A 65 18.24 -4.44 -11.47
CA ALA A 65 17.22 -4.46 -10.41
C ALA A 65 16.17 -3.37 -10.63
N ARG A 66 16.56 -2.16 -11.03
CA ARG A 66 15.61 -1.07 -11.32
C ARG A 66 14.65 -1.48 -12.43
N ASP A 67 15.17 -2.07 -13.50
CA ASP A 67 14.37 -2.51 -14.65
C ASP A 67 13.46 -3.68 -14.28
N ALA A 68 13.95 -4.67 -13.52
CA ALA A 68 13.12 -5.77 -13.02
C ALA A 68 11.95 -5.25 -12.16
N LEU A 69 12.18 -4.25 -11.29
CA LEU A 69 11.13 -3.63 -10.49
C LEU A 69 10.13 -2.82 -11.32
N ALA A 70 10.57 -2.21 -12.41
CA ALA A 70 9.70 -1.51 -13.34
C ALA A 70 8.82 -2.51 -14.11
N LEU A 71 9.40 -3.61 -14.59
CA LEU A 71 8.68 -4.70 -15.27
C LEU A 71 7.68 -5.40 -14.34
N GLU A 72 8.04 -5.71 -13.09
CA GLU A 72 7.08 -6.24 -12.09
C GLU A 72 5.86 -5.33 -11.98
N ARG A 73 6.07 -4.01 -11.91
CA ARG A 73 4.98 -3.04 -11.79
C ARG A 73 4.11 -3.00 -13.05
N LEU A 74 4.71 -3.15 -14.23
CA LEU A 74 3.99 -3.23 -15.50
C LEU A 74 3.15 -4.51 -15.56
N TYR A 75 3.75 -5.67 -15.26
CA TYR A 75 3.07 -6.95 -15.26
C TYR A 75 1.91 -7.00 -14.28
N ARG A 76 2.09 -6.48 -13.06
CA ARG A 76 1.00 -6.37 -12.09
C ARG A 76 -0.16 -5.51 -12.58
N ARG A 77 0.10 -4.42 -13.31
CA ARG A 77 -0.97 -3.59 -13.90
C ARG A 77 -1.72 -4.31 -15.03
N GLN A 78 -1.07 -5.25 -15.70
CA GLN A 78 -1.66 -6.08 -16.75
C GLN A 78 -2.30 -7.37 -16.20
N GLY A 79 -2.26 -7.60 -14.89
CA GLY A 79 -2.69 -8.87 -14.29
C GLY A 79 -1.76 -10.06 -14.55
N LYS A 80 -0.60 -9.84 -15.18
CA LYS A 80 0.37 -10.88 -15.58
C LYS A 80 1.32 -11.26 -14.44
N VAL A 81 0.78 -11.67 -13.29
CA VAL A 81 1.59 -11.96 -12.11
C VAL A 81 2.59 -13.09 -12.39
N ASP A 82 2.20 -14.10 -13.14
CA ASP A 82 3.08 -15.24 -13.49
C ASP A 82 4.28 -14.81 -14.32
N SER A 83 4.12 -13.84 -15.23
CA SER A 83 5.24 -13.26 -15.97
C SER A 83 6.26 -12.57 -15.06
N ALA A 84 5.80 -11.94 -13.96
CA ALA A 84 6.70 -11.37 -12.97
C ALA A 84 7.45 -12.49 -12.19
N VAL A 85 6.78 -13.59 -11.89
CA VAL A 85 7.40 -14.77 -11.24
C VAL A 85 8.49 -15.35 -12.14
N SER A 86 8.17 -15.69 -13.40
CA SER A 86 9.13 -16.25 -14.35
C SER A 86 10.32 -15.32 -14.60
N MET A 87 10.09 -14.01 -14.65
CA MET A 87 11.16 -13.02 -14.78
C MET A 87 12.14 -13.08 -13.60
N TYR A 88 11.66 -13.14 -12.36
CA TYR A 88 12.53 -13.22 -11.19
C TYR A 88 13.21 -14.58 -11.04
N GLN A 89 12.55 -15.68 -11.41
CA GLN A 89 13.19 -17.00 -11.49
C GLN A 89 14.35 -16.97 -12.48
N GLY A 90 14.13 -16.48 -13.71
CA GLY A 90 15.20 -16.33 -14.70
C GLY A 90 16.31 -15.36 -14.28
N LEU A 91 16.06 -14.47 -13.31
CA LEU A 91 17.09 -13.62 -12.71
C LEU A 91 17.97 -14.42 -11.75
N LEU A 92 17.37 -15.31 -10.94
CA LEU A 92 18.09 -16.24 -10.07
C LEU A 92 18.89 -17.28 -10.86
N ASP A 93 18.41 -17.70 -12.04
CA ASP A 93 19.10 -18.70 -12.86
C ASP A 93 20.35 -18.13 -13.54
N ARG A 94 20.34 -16.83 -13.89
CA ARG A 94 21.38 -16.19 -14.71
C ARG A 94 22.34 -15.31 -13.93
N SER A 95 21.97 -14.90 -12.72
CA SER A 95 22.75 -13.94 -11.94
C SER A 95 23.45 -14.61 -10.76
N ALA A 96 24.77 -14.45 -10.70
CA ALA A 96 25.56 -14.70 -9.49
C ALA A 96 25.65 -13.46 -8.58
N ASP A 97 25.24 -12.27 -9.04
CA ASP A 97 25.30 -11.04 -8.25
C ASP A 97 24.42 -11.15 -6.98
N PRO A 98 25.02 -11.05 -5.78
CA PRO A 98 24.32 -11.09 -4.50
C PRO A 98 23.12 -10.16 -4.37
N ALA A 99 23.27 -8.90 -4.80
CA ALA A 99 22.25 -7.88 -4.64
C ALA A 99 21.03 -8.19 -5.52
N LEU A 100 21.29 -8.62 -6.76
CA LEU A 100 20.27 -9.05 -7.71
C LEU A 100 19.49 -10.27 -7.23
N ARG A 101 20.21 -11.29 -6.72
CA ARG A 101 19.60 -12.50 -6.18
C ARG A 101 18.72 -12.21 -4.97
N GLN A 102 19.22 -11.41 -4.02
CA GLN A 102 18.45 -10.98 -2.85
C GLN A 102 17.15 -10.28 -3.25
N ILE A 103 17.21 -9.39 -4.25
CA ILE A 103 16.03 -8.68 -4.75
C ILE A 103 15.03 -9.66 -5.36
N ALA A 104 15.48 -10.60 -6.20
CA ALA A 104 14.60 -11.59 -6.80
C ALA A 104 13.91 -12.47 -5.74
N HIS A 105 14.65 -13.02 -4.78
CA HIS A 105 14.06 -13.78 -3.67
C HIS A 105 13.01 -12.96 -2.91
N ARG A 106 13.34 -11.72 -2.53
CA ARG A 106 12.41 -10.86 -1.79
C ARG A 106 11.14 -10.54 -2.58
N ARG A 107 11.24 -10.43 -3.90
CA ARG A 107 10.09 -10.13 -4.76
C ARG A 107 9.22 -11.36 -5.01
N LEU A 108 9.83 -12.52 -5.25
CA LEU A 108 9.11 -13.79 -5.31
C LEU A 108 8.36 -14.07 -4.00
N ALA A 109 9.00 -13.86 -2.86
CA ALA A 109 8.35 -14.03 -1.56
C ALA A 109 7.12 -13.10 -1.39
N ARG A 110 7.24 -11.85 -1.80
CA ARG A 110 6.14 -10.88 -1.75
C ARG A 110 4.98 -11.24 -2.68
N ILE A 111 5.29 -11.75 -3.87
CA ILE A 111 4.27 -12.19 -4.84
C ILE A 111 3.51 -13.39 -4.27
N ALA A 112 4.24 -14.43 -3.82
CA ALA A 112 3.66 -15.61 -3.20
C ALA A 112 2.77 -15.27 -1.99
N TRP A 113 3.26 -14.40 -1.09
CA TRP A 113 2.48 -13.93 0.06
C TRP A 113 1.16 -13.27 -0.34
N ARG A 114 1.16 -12.43 -1.39
CA ARG A 114 -0.05 -11.77 -1.89
C ARG A 114 -1.04 -12.75 -2.53
N GLN A 115 -0.58 -13.90 -2.98
CA GLN A 115 -1.40 -14.98 -3.53
C GLN A 115 -1.89 -15.94 -2.43
N GLY A 116 -1.50 -15.74 -1.16
CA GLY A 116 -1.82 -16.64 -0.06
C GLY A 116 -0.90 -17.86 0.03
N ASP A 117 0.14 -17.96 -0.81
CA ASP A 117 1.12 -19.02 -0.77
C ASP A 117 2.24 -18.70 0.24
N ALA A 118 1.95 -18.93 1.51
CA ALA A 118 2.90 -18.72 2.60
C ALA A 118 4.11 -19.64 2.50
N VAL A 119 3.95 -20.85 1.97
CA VAL A 119 5.02 -21.86 1.84
C VAL A 119 6.09 -21.39 0.85
N SER A 120 5.67 -20.95 -0.34
CA SER A 120 6.61 -20.39 -1.32
C SER A 120 7.22 -19.08 -0.82
N ALA A 121 6.46 -18.26 -0.09
CA ALA A 121 7.00 -17.04 0.51
C ALA A 121 8.14 -17.34 1.49
N GLU A 122 7.92 -18.28 2.41
CA GLU A 122 8.93 -18.75 3.36
C GLU A 122 10.16 -19.32 2.64
N LYS A 123 9.96 -20.18 1.65
CA LYS A 123 11.05 -20.76 0.85
C LYS A 123 11.98 -19.69 0.29
N HIS A 124 11.41 -18.64 -0.33
CA HIS A 124 12.23 -17.58 -0.91
C HIS A 124 12.93 -16.70 0.14
N LEU A 125 12.30 -16.46 1.30
CA LEU A 125 12.93 -15.72 2.39
C LEU A 125 14.09 -16.49 3.01
N ARG A 126 13.91 -17.79 3.26
CA ARG A 126 14.98 -18.67 3.75
C ARG A 126 16.16 -18.69 2.79
N ALA A 127 15.91 -18.94 1.50
CA ALA A 127 16.98 -18.93 0.50
C ALA A 127 17.74 -17.59 0.45
N SER A 128 17.04 -16.45 0.56
CA SER A 128 17.71 -15.14 0.64
C SER A 128 18.57 -15.01 1.90
N LEU A 129 18.09 -15.50 3.05
CA LEU A 129 18.81 -15.43 4.31
C LEU A 129 20.05 -16.32 4.27
N ASP A 130 19.90 -17.58 3.83
CA ASP A 130 20.98 -18.55 3.72
C ASP A 130 22.10 -18.01 2.83
N GLU A 131 21.78 -17.50 1.64
CA GLU A 131 22.79 -16.91 0.75
C GLU A 131 23.51 -15.70 1.38
N GLN A 132 22.83 -14.90 2.21
CA GLN A 132 23.46 -13.76 2.88
C GLN A 132 24.38 -14.19 4.03
N LEU A 133 24.02 -15.26 4.73
CA LEU A 133 24.82 -15.80 5.83
C LEU A 133 26.02 -16.61 5.33
N SER A 134 25.88 -17.34 4.22
CA SER A 134 27.00 -18.08 3.61
C SER A 134 28.07 -17.19 2.95
N ARG A 135 27.82 -15.88 2.84
CA ARG A 135 28.76 -14.90 2.26
C ARG A 135 29.64 -14.20 3.31
N GLN A 136 29.48 -14.51 4.59
CA GLN A 136 30.25 -13.93 5.70
C GLN A 136 31.60 -14.61 5.89
#